data_AF-A0A2N3LN96-F1
#
_entry.id   AF-A0A2N3LN96-F1
#
_cell.length_a   1.000
_cell.length_b   1.000
_cell.length_c   1.000
_cell.angle_alpha   90.00
_cell.angle_beta   90.00
_cell.angle_gamma   90.00
#
_symmetry.space_group_name_H-M   'P 1'
#
loop_
_entity.id
_entity.type
_entity.pdbx_description
1 polymer ?
#
loop_
_entity_poly.entity_id
_entity_poly.type
_entity_poly.pdbx_seq_one_letter_code
_entity_poly.pdbx_strand_id
1 'polypeptide(L)'
;MADDIDYDYLVNDLGKLWTVLKDDLSSGKVLYNDIEKLISDYVFFKSFHSMFTKAVGYFEESLKDIFPMYRGANGIQSLTNYNRMIPTLEYSQNQNRMNPPGTVFLYLGINKQNKFNESITTCLKEIRAPHDSTATVCRFQVTDLGRNKKVVNICGDSSIPKQIHELEQYVKKKSYDKKFRVMNHTKLSKIITMLYFNIFSSDQIFKPVETDKQDIKRMEYAPFQAIANYIKEQGYAGMIYKSTVHKNGTNLVLFDTEYASVVPNTMKHVTVSDYL
;
A
#
# COMPACT_ATOMS: atom_id res chain seq x y z
N MET A 1 27.99 3.63 -28.66
CA MET A 1 27.01 2.73 -28.03
C MET A 1 26.59 3.45 -26.77
N ALA A 2 25.47 4.18 -26.83
CA ALA A 2 24.85 4.67 -25.61
C ALA A 2 24.23 3.42 -24.98
N ASP A 3 24.67 3.05 -23.79
CA ASP A 3 23.99 2.01 -23.02
C ASP A 3 22.57 2.53 -22.81
N ASP A 4 21.59 1.92 -23.48
CA ASP A 4 20.19 2.25 -23.33
C ASP A 4 19.81 1.92 -21.88
N ILE A 5 19.80 2.95 -21.03
CA ILE A 5 19.16 2.92 -19.72
C ILE A 5 17.71 2.59 -20.00
N ASP A 6 17.26 1.38 -19.69
CA ASP A 6 15.85 0.94 -19.78
C ASP A 6 15.13 1.14 -18.42
N TYR A 7 13.81 1.14 -18.40
CA TYR A 7 13.01 1.09 -17.17
C TYR A 7 13.43 -0.07 -16.26
N ASP A 8 13.80 -1.21 -16.83
CA ASP A 8 14.32 -2.34 -16.07
C ASP A 8 15.64 -2.00 -15.37
N TYR A 9 16.49 -1.13 -15.94
CA TYR A 9 17.68 -0.62 -15.28
C TYR A 9 17.31 0.24 -14.05
N LEU A 10 16.32 1.13 -14.19
CA LEU A 10 15.83 1.95 -13.07
C LEU A 10 15.23 1.10 -11.95
N VAL A 11 14.45 0.07 -12.30
CA VAL A 11 13.89 -0.89 -11.33
C VAL A 11 15.02 -1.64 -10.64
N ASN A 12 16.02 -2.13 -11.38
CA ASN A 12 17.16 -2.87 -10.83
C ASN A 12 17.97 -2.01 -9.85
N ASP A 13 18.25 -0.75 -10.17
CA ASP A 13 18.99 0.14 -9.27
C ASP A 13 18.20 0.49 -8.01
N LEU A 14 16.88 0.75 -8.13
CA LEU A 14 16.02 0.89 -6.97
C LEU A 14 15.93 -0.42 -6.16
N GLY A 15 15.96 -1.58 -6.81
CA GLY A 15 16.02 -2.89 -6.18
C GLY A 15 17.30 -3.11 -5.36
N LYS A 16 18.45 -2.62 -5.83
CA LYS A 16 19.70 -2.62 -5.05
C LYS A 16 19.59 -1.74 -3.81
N LEU A 17 19.09 -0.51 -3.97
CA LEU A 17 18.87 0.42 -2.84
C LEU A 17 17.87 -0.15 -1.83
N TRP A 18 16.82 -0.79 -2.31
CA TRP A 18 15.85 -1.50 -1.49
C TRP A 18 16.47 -2.65 -0.69
N THR A 19 17.35 -3.43 -1.33
CA THR A 19 18.05 -4.55 -0.69
C THR A 19 18.95 -4.07 0.45
N VAL A 20 19.75 -3.01 0.21
CA VAL A 20 20.59 -2.40 1.26
C VAL A 20 19.75 -1.93 2.45
N LEU A 21 18.64 -1.22 2.18
CA LEU A 21 17.72 -0.77 3.22
C LEU A 21 17.11 -1.94 4.00
N LYS A 22 16.69 -3.00 3.29
CA LYS A 22 16.12 -4.21 3.87
C LYS A 22 17.09 -4.90 4.83
N ASP A 23 18.33 -5.11 4.40
CA ASP A 23 19.34 -5.81 5.18
C ASP A 23 19.69 -5.03 6.46
N ASP A 24 19.85 -3.71 6.35
CA ASP A 24 20.14 -2.84 7.50
C ASP A 24 18.97 -2.72 8.49
N LEU A 25 17.72 -2.63 8.01
CA LEU A 25 16.54 -2.64 8.89
C LEU A 25 16.36 -4.00 9.57
N SER A 26 16.56 -5.10 8.84
CA SER A 26 16.35 -6.45 9.36
C SER A 26 17.38 -6.85 10.41
N SER A 27 18.63 -6.39 10.25
CA SER A 27 19.72 -6.55 11.22
C SER A 27 19.65 -5.59 12.41
N GLY A 28 18.80 -4.55 12.35
CA GLY A 28 18.66 -3.55 13.42
C GLY A 28 19.72 -2.45 13.39
N LYS A 29 20.49 -2.31 12.31
CA LYS A 29 21.46 -1.21 12.12
C LYS A 29 20.78 0.16 12.01
N VAL A 30 19.53 0.17 11.53
CA VAL A 30 18.60 1.29 11.57
C VAL A 30 17.23 0.77 11.98
N LEU A 31 16.45 1.60 12.68
CA LEU A 31 15.09 1.26 13.08
C LEU A 31 14.08 1.85 12.10
N TYR A 32 12.95 1.17 11.90
CA TYR A 32 11.88 1.61 10.98
C TYR A 32 11.29 2.98 11.35
N ASN A 33 11.42 3.40 12.61
CA ASN A 33 10.93 4.66 13.15
C ASN A 33 12.01 5.73 13.31
N ASP A 34 13.26 5.44 12.96
CA ASP A 34 14.34 6.43 12.94
C ASP A 34 14.30 7.21 11.60
N ILE A 35 13.25 8.01 11.44
CA ILE A 35 12.92 8.67 10.17
C ILE A 35 14.04 9.63 9.73
N GLU A 36 14.65 10.34 10.66
CA GLU A 36 15.76 11.25 10.36
C GLU A 36 16.95 10.50 9.76
N LYS A 37 17.38 9.42 10.42
CA LYS A 37 18.48 8.58 9.93
C LYS A 37 18.14 7.89 8.61
N LEU A 38 16.90 7.43 8.45
CA LEU A 38 16.45 6.86 7.18
C LEU A 38 16.60 7.87 6.03
N ILE A 39 16.20 9.12 6.24
CA ILE A 39 16.31 10.18 5.22
C ILE A 39 17.76 10.59 4.97
N SER A 40 18.60 10.66 6.00
CA SER A 40 20.00 11.10 5.87
C SER A 40 20.89 10.04 5.23
N ASP A 41 20.76 8.78 5.65
CA ASP A 41 21.76 7.74 5.39
C ASP A 41 21.40 6.86 4.19
N TYR A 42 20.11 6.78 3.83
CA TYR A 42 19.63 5.88 2.79
C TYR A 42 19.12 6.65 1.57
N VAL A 43 19.82 6.48 0.43
CA VAL A 43 19.45 7.11 -0.85
C VAL A 43 18.00 6.79 -1.26
N PHE A 44 17.54 5.58 -0.95
CA PHE A 44 16.13 5.20 -1.15
C PHE A 44 15.17 6.17 -0.46
N PHE A 45 15.35 6.38 0.85
CA PHE A 45 14.47 7.21 1.66
C PHE A 45 14.65 8.70 1.34
N LYS A 46 15.86 9.15 1.04
CA LYS A 46 16.12 10.51 0.57
C LYS A 46 15.33 10.83 -0.71
N SER A 47 15.34 9.91 -1.68
CA SER A 47 14.57 10.03 -2.92
C SER A 47 13.07 9.96 -2.66
N PHE A 48 12.62 8.99 -1.84
CA PHE A 48 11.22 8.86 -1.45
C PHE A 48 10.70 10.13 -0.78
N HIS A 49 11.40 10.63 0.23
CA HIS A 49 11.08 11.86 0.95
C HIS A 49 10.98 13.06 0.00
N SER A 50 12.01 13.30 -0.82
CA SER A 50 12.04 14.42 -1.77
C SER A 50 10.85 14.43 -2.73
N MET A 51 10.45 13.28 -3.26
CA MET A 51 9.27 13.21 -4.13
C MET A 51 7.97 13.37 -3.34
N PHE A 52 7.88 12.68 -2.20
CA PHE A 52 6.70 12.72 -1.36
C PHE A 52 6.40 14.16 -0.95
N THR A 53 7.36 14.90 -0.40
CA THR A 53 7.17 16.30 0.01
C THR A 53 6.78 17.23 -1.15
N LYS A 54 7.22 16.94 -2.38
CA LYS A 54 6.95 17.79 -3.56
C LYS A 54 5.61 17.49 -4.22
N ALA A 55 5.10 16.27 -4.11
CA ALA A 55 4.01 15.80 -4.95
C ALA A 55 2.89 15.06 -4.21
N VAL A 56 3.02 14.75 -2.91
CA VAL A 56 2.03 13.97 -2.15
C VAL A 56 0.62 14.55 -2.26
N GLY A 57 0.47 15.87 -2.33
CA GLY A 57 -0.83 16.55 -2.52
C GLY A 57 -1.64 16.05 -3.72
N TYR A 58 -0.99 15.49 -4.75
CA TYR A 58 -1.66 14.89 -5.92
C TYR A 58 -2.19 13.48 -5.71
N PHE A 59 -1.78 12.85 -4.61
CA PHE A 59 -2.06 11.46 -4.27
C PHE A 59 -2.87 11.34 -2.98
N GLU A 60 -3.23 12.47 -2.37
CA GLU A 60 -4.11 12.50 -1.22
C GLU A 60 -5.53 12.12 -1.63
N GLU A 61 -6.11 11.17 -0.91
CA GLU A 61 -7.52 10.86 -1.00
C GLU A 61 -8.16 11.13 0.36
N SER A 62 -9.35 11.72 0.33
CA SER A 62 -10.15 11.98 1.51
C SER A 62 -10.78 10.66 1.97
N LEU A 63 -10.52 10.27 3.23
CA LEU A 63 -10.88 8.94 3.72
C LEU A 63 -12.40 8.68 3.63
N LYS A 64 -13.23 9.70 3.91
CA LYS A 64 -14.70 9.60 3.83
C LYS A 64 -15.22 9.22 2.43
N ASP A 65 -14.43 9.45 1.39
CA ASP A 65 -14.82 9.21 -0.01
C ASP A 65 -14.40 7.80 -0.48
N ILE A 66 -13.76 7.00 0.40
CA ILE A 66 -13.32 5.64 0.09
C ILE A 66 -14.41 4.65 0.51
N PHE A 67 -15.08 4.08 -0.49
CA PHE A 67 -16.06 3.01 -0.31
C PHE A 67 -16.18 2.16 -1.58
N PRO A 68 -16.70 0.93 -1.48
CA PRO A 68 -16.90 0.16 -0.25
C PRO A 68 -15.57 -0.27 0.40
N MET A 69 -15.64 -0.55 1.71
CA MET A 69 -14.55 -1.12 2.51
C MET A 69 -15.01 -2.43 3.15
N TYR A 70 -14.20 -3.48 3.02
CA TYR A 70 -14.45 -4.78 3.63
C TYR A 70 -13.23 -5.30 4.37
N ARG A 71 -13.49 -6.19 5.32
CA ARG A 71 -12.47 -7.06 5.90
C ARG A 71 -12.95 -8.50 5.90
N GLY A 72 -12.03 -9.44 5.73
CA GLY A 72 -12.27 -10.87 5.87
C GLY A 72 -11.56 -11.46 7.09
N ALA A 73 -12.12 -12.55 7.61
CA ALA A 73 -11.54 -13.44 8.61
C ALA A 73 -11.71 -14.90 8.16
N ASN A 74 -10.70 -15.72 8.37
CA ASN A 74 -10.77 -17.14 8.03
C ASN A 74 -11.80 -17.86 8.91
N GLY A 75 -12.53 -18.81 8.31
CA GLY A 75 -13.53 -19.61 9.00
C GLY A 75 -14.83 -18.90 9.33
N ILE A 76 -15.69 -19.62 10.06
CA ILE A 76 -16.99 -19.16 10.55
C ILE A 76 -16.80 -18.42 11.88
N GLN A 77 -17.09 -17.13 11.89
CA GLN A 77 -17.11 -16.30 13.11
C GLN A 77 -18.56 -16.00 13.51
N SER A 78 -18.88 -15.92 14.80
CA SER A 78 -20.22 -15.51 15.23
C SER A 78 -20.60 -14.16 14.61
N LEU A 79 -21.74 -14.10 13.91
CA LEU A 79 -22.22 -12.89 13.21
C LEU A 79 -22.61 -11.76 14.17
N THR A 80 -22.70 -12.04 15.46
CA THR A 80 -22.92 -11.05 16.53
C THR A 80 -21.62 -10.56 17.18
N ASN A 81 -20.48 -11.20 16.90
CA ASN A 81 -19.19 -10.87 17.49
C ASN A 81 -18.30 -10.07 16.53
N TYR A 82 -18.54 -8.76 16.48
CA TYR A 82 -17.76 -7.85 15.63
C TYR A 82 -16.29 -7.67 16.06
N ASN A 83 -15.92 -8.02 17.30
CA ASN A 83 -14.55 -7.86 17.79
C ASN A 83 -13.56 -8.69 16.97
N ARG A 84 -14.00 -9.80 16.36
CA ARG A 84 -13.17 -10.61 15.44
C ARG A 84 -12.80 -9.88 14.15
N MET A 85 -13.54 -8.84 13.80
CA MET A 85 -13.28 -8.01 12.61
C MET A 85 -12.42 -6.78 12.93
N ILE A 86 -12.18 -6.47 14.20
CA ILE A 86 -11.36 -5.33 14.62
C ILE A 86 -10.00 -5.89 15.08
N PRO A 87 -8.86 -5.41 14.54
CA PRO A 87 -7.57 -5.95 14.91
C PRO A 87 -7.22 -5.47 16.32
N THR A 88 -6.58 -6.35 17.10
CA THR A 88 -6.13 -6.04 18.46
C THR A 88 -4.67 -6.46 18.61
N LEU A 89 -3.98 -5.98 19.65
CA LEU A 89 -2.60 -6.39 19.95
C LEU A 89 -2.49 -7.90 20.20
N GLU A 90 -3.51 -8.50 20.83
CA GLU A 90 -3.60 -9.95 21.06
C GLU A 90 -3.52 -10.74 19.75
N TYR A 91 -4.14 -10.23 18.67
CA TYR A 91 -4.12 -10.86 17.36
C TYR A 91 -3.00 -10.35 16.44
N SER A 92 -2.18 -9.38 16.89
CA SER A 92 -1.11 -8.74 16.11
C SER A 92 0.28 -9.21 16.53
N GLN A 93 0.42 -10.49 16.87
CA GLN A 93 1.67 -11.10 17.33
C GLN A 93 2.61 -11.49 16.18
N ASN A 94 2.07 -11.65 14.97
CA ASN A 94 2.82 -12.03 13.78
C ASN A 94 3.29 -10.79 12.98
N GLN A 95 4.36 -10.99 12.20
CA GLN A 95 4.84 -10.00 11.25
C GLN A 95 3.79 -9.71 10.19
N ASN A 96 3.39 -8.44 10.09
CA ASN A 96 2.51 -7.93 9.05
C ASN A 96 3.30 -7.00 8.13
N ARG A 97 2.84 -6.86 6.88
CA ARG A 97 3.58 -6.11 5.86
C ARG A 97 3.74 -4.64 6.23
N MET A 98 2.69 -3.99 6.73
CA MET A 98 2.71 -2.53 6.93
C MET A 98 2.92 -2.11 8.38
N ASN A 99 2.79 -3.02 9.35
CA ASN A 99 2.96 -2.68 10.76
C ASN A 99 3.93 -3.64 11.45
N PRO A 100 4.90 -3.13 12.22
CA PRO A 100 5.81 -3.95 13.01
C PRO A 100 5.08 -4.60 14.20
N PRO A 101 5.67 -5.64 14.82
CA PRO A 101 5.14 -6.22 16.05
C PRO A 101 4.90 -5.17 17.14
N GLY A 102 3.80 -5.29 17.88
CA GLY A 102 3.42 -4.34 18.92
C GLY A 102 2.66 -3.10 18.43
N THR A 103 2.35 -3.03 17.14
CA THR A 103 1.45 -2.00 16.57
C THR A 103 0.24 -2.65 15.92
N VAL A 104 -0.88 -1.93 15.84
CA VAL A 104 -2.15 -2.45 15.29
C VAL A 104 -2.65 -1.51 14.21
N PHE A 105 -2.67 -1.99 12.97
CA PHE A 105 -3.29 -1.29 11.85
C PHE A 105 -4.54 -2.04 11.37
N LEU A 106 -5.49 -1.30 10.79
CA LEU A 106 -6.69 -1.86 10.19
C LEU A 106 -6.50 -2.04 8.68
N TYR A 107 -6.54 -3.28 8.22
CA TYR A 107 -6.43 -3.65 6.81
C TYR A 107 -7.81 -3.91 6.21
N LEU A 108 -8.09 -3.26 5.07
CA LEU A 108 -9.38 -3.29 4.39
C LEU A 108 -9.17 -3.53 2.89
N GLY A 109 -9.98 -4.40 2.28
CA GLY A 109 -10.12 -4.47 0.83
C GLY A 109 -11.08 -3.39 0.35
N ILE A 110 -10.70 -2.64 -0.68
CA ILE A 110 -11.50 -1.53 -1.21
C ILE A 110 -11.66 -1.65 -2.74
N ASN A 111 -12.71 -1.03 -3.29
CA ASN A 111 -12.85 -0.87 -4.72
C ASN A 111 -13.64 0.40 -5.08
N LYS A 112 -12.93 1.46 -5.47
CA LYS A 112 -13.53 2.78 -5.74
C LYS A 112 -14.50 2.82 -6.93
N GLN A 113 -14.63 1.74 -7.70
CA GLN A 113 -15.64 1.61 -8.76
C GLN A 113 -16.95 1.01 -8.22
N ASN A 114 -17.14 0.93 -6.90
CA ASN A 114 -18.28 0.32 -6.24
C ASN A 114 -18.51 -1.17 -6.58
N LYS A 115 -17.43 -1.88 -6.92
CA LYS A 115 -17.47 -3.33 -7.14
C LYS A 115 -17.29 -4.07 -5.82
N PHE A 116 -18.38 -4.25 -5.09
CA PHE A 116 -18.40 -4.90 -3.77
C PHE A 116 -17.73 -6.29 -3.76
N ASN A 117 -18.03 -7.12 -4.77
CA ASN A 117 -17.46 -8.46 -4.86
C ASN A 117 -15.93 -8.43 -5.02
N GLU A 118 -15.38 -7.48 -5.77
CA GLU A 118 -13.92 -7.33 -5.94
C GLU A 118 -13.23 -6.98 -4.61
N SER A 119 -13.86 -6.15 -3.77
CA SER A 119 -13.36 -5.85 -2.43
C SER A 119 -13.34 -7.09 -1.55
N ILE A 120 -14.38 -7.92 -1.62
CA ILE A 120 -14.45 -9.20 -0.91
C ILE A 120 -13.41 -10.18 -1.43
N THR A 121 -13.30 -10.39 -2.75
CA THR A 121 -12.27 -11.23 -3.38
C THR A 121 -10.88 -10.81 -2.94
N THR A 122 -10.60 -9.50 -2.86
CA THR A 122 -9.32 -8.98 -2.35
C THR A 122 -9.10 -9.41 -0.90
N CYS A 123 -10.08 -9.23 -0.02
CA CYS A 123 -9.99 -9.67 1.37
C CYS A 123 -9.71 -11.17 1.50
N LEU A 124 -10.41 -12.01 0.72
CA LEU A 124 -10.28 -13.46 0.75
C LEU A 124 -8.89 -13.91 0.28
N LYS A 125 -8.35 -13.27 -0.77
CA LYS A 125 -6.99 -13.55 -1.25
C LYS A 125 -5.93 -13.12 -0.23
N GLU A 126 -6.09 -11.95 0.40
CA GLU A 126 -5.13 -11.44 1.40
C GLU A 126 -5.07 -12.31 2.66
N ILE A 127 -6.21 -12.83 3.14
CA ILE A 127 -6.24 -13.80 4.26
C ILE A 127 -5.89 -15.23 3.84
N ARG A 128 -5.61 -15.45 2.53
CA ARG A 128 -5.31 -16.75 1.92
C ARG A 128 -6.38 -17.79 2.25
N ALA A 129 -7.64 -17.41 2.12
CA ALA A 129 -8.76 -18.30 2.41
C ALA A 129 -8.70 -19.53 1.48
N PRO A 130 -8.78 -20.77 2.02
CA PRO A 130 -8.80 -21.97 1.18
C PRO A 130 -10.02 -21.99 0.25
N HIS A 131 -9.85 -22.43 -0.99
CA HIS A 131 -10.90 -22.40 -2.03
C HIS A 131 -12.21 -23.08 -1.58
N ASP A 132 -12.12 -24.27 -0.99
CA ASP A 132 -13.28 -25.07 -0.56
C ASP A 132 -13.71 -24.79 0.89
N SER A 133 -13.48 -23.56 1.37
CA SER A 133 -13.80 -23.17 2.74
C SER A 133 -14.88 -22.09 2.83
N THR A 134 -15.32 -21.83 4.05
CA THR A 134 -16.16 -20.67 4.38
C THR A 134 -15.31 -19.63 5.09
N ALA A 135 -15.45 -18.37 4.68
CA ALA A 135 -14.88 -17.23 5.36
C ALA A 135 -15.98 -16.32 5.91
N THR A 136 -15.61 -15.45 6.85
CA THR A 136 -16.52 -14.42 7.35
C THR A 136 -16.04 -13.05 6.89
N VAL A 137 -16.94 -12.25 6.34
CA VAL A 137 -16.63 -10.89 5.84
C VAL A 137 -17.55 -9.87 6.49
N CYS A 138 -17.06 -8.64 6.65
CA CYS A 138 -17.84 -7.54 7.24
C CYS A 138 -17.53 -6.23 6.52
N ARG A 139 -18.54 -5.38 6.37
CA ARG A 139 -18.40 -4.04 5.79
C ARG A 139 -17.90 -3.08 6.85
N PHE A 140 -17.05 -2.15 6.45
CA PHE A 140 -16.58 -1.04 7.27
C PHE A 140 -17.08 0.30 6.72
N GLN A 141 -17.18 1.29 7.61
CA GLN A 141 -17.48 2.67 7.28
C GLN A 141 -16.55 3.61 8.05
N VAL A 142 -16.30 4.79 7.51
CA VAL A 142 -15.48 5.82 8.16
C VAL A 142 -16.22 6.37 9.38
N THR A 143 -15.51 6.53 10.49
CA THR A 143 -16.05 7.15 11.73
C THR A 143 -15.96 8.67 11.67
N ASP A 144 -16.51 9.36 12.66
CA ASP A 144 -16.34 10.82 12.77
C ASP A 144 -14.87 11.22 12.99
N LEU A 145 -14.07 10.39 13.67
CA LEU A 145 -12.62 10.59 13.83
C LEU A 145 -11.88 10.48 12.48
N GLY A 146 -12.33 9.58 11.60
CA GLY A 146 -11.76 9.39 10.26
C GLY A 146 -12.28 10.37 9.21
N ARG A 147 -13.44 11.02 9.42
CA ARG A 147 -14.18 11.79 8.41
C ARG A 147 -13.37 12.89 7.72
N ASN A 148 -12.52 13.57 8.48
CA ASN A 148 -11.70 14.69 7.98
C ASN A 148 -10.25 14.29 7.70
N LYS A 149 -9.94 13.00 7.77
CA LYS A 149 -8.58 12.49 7.53
C LYS A 149 -8.33 12.24 6.05
N LYS A 150 -7.06 12.27 5.70
CA LYS A 150 -6.56 11.93 4.36
C LYS A 150 -5.69 10.69 4.44
N VAL A 151 -5.68 9.94 3.34
CA VAL A 151 -4.77 8.81 3.10
C VAL A 151 -3.97 9.08 1.83
N VAL A 152 -2.84 8.39 1.65
CA VAL A 152 -2.01 8.54 0.45
C VAL A 152 -2.21 7.34 -0.48
N ASN A 153 -2.51 7.60 -1.75
CA ASN A 153 -2.59 6.56 -2.78
C ASN A 153 -1.22 6.32 -3.44
N ILE A 154 -0.66 5.15 -3.18
CA ILE A 154 0.65 4.73 -3.70
C ILE A 154 0.54 3.62 -4.78
N CYS A 155 -0.64 3.41 -5.37
CA CYS A 155 -0.86 2.38 -6.39
C CYS A 155 -0.14 2.64 -7.73
N GLY A 156 0.36 3.86 -7.94
CA GLY A 156 0.95 4.30 -9.20
C GLY A 156 -0.09 4.37 -10.33
N ASP A 157 0.39 4.36 -11.58
CA ASP A 157 -0.42 4.41 -12.80
C ASP A 157 0.19 3.50 -13.87
N SER A 158 -0.46 2.36 -14.12
CA SER A 158 -0.02 1.38 -15.11
C SER A 158 -0.10 1.86 -16.56
N SER A 159 -0.71 3.03 -16.83
CA SER A 159 -0.75 3.63 -18.16
C SER A 159 0.55 4.37 -18.53
N ILE A 160 1.46 4.59 -17.56
CA ILE A 160 2.76 5.17 -17.85
C ILE A 160 3.60 4.15 -18.64
N PRO A 161 4.15 4.52 -19.81
CA PRO A 161 4.98 3.63 -20.61
C PRO A 161 6.24 3.18 -19.86
N LYS A 162 6.62 1.92 -20.08
CA LYS A 162 7.88 1.37 -19.55
C LYS A 162 9.04 1.59 -20.51
N GLN A 163 8.81 1.54 -21.83
CA GLN A 163 9.88 1.79 -22.79
C GLN A 163 10.35 3.24 -22.69
N ILE A 164 11.66 3.46 -22.59
CA ILE A 164 12.22 4.78 -22.26
C ILE A 164 11.92 5.82 -23.33
N HIS A 165 11.98 5.45 -24.61
CA HIS A 165 11.61 6.37 -25.68
C HIS A 165 10.15 6.84 -25.56
N GLU A 166 9.22 5.92 -25.28
CA GLU A 166 7.81 6.25 -25.05
C GLU A 166 7.61 7.04 -23.76
N LEU A 167 8.37 6.72 -22.70
CA LEU A 167 8.33 7.41 -21.43
C LEU A 167 8.79 8.87 -21.59
N GLU A 168 9.89 9.12 -22.30
CA GLU A 168 10.36 10.47 -22.59
C GLU A 168 9.29 11.28 -23.33
N GLN A 169 8.68 10.70 -24.36
CA GLN A 169 7.60 11.35 -25.09
C GLN A 169 6.39 11.62 -24.18
N TYR A 170 6.03 10.65 -23.34
CA TYR A 170 4.95 10.78 -22.37
C TYR A 170 5.21 11.92 -21.38
N VAL A 171 6.40 11.95 -20.77
CA VAL A 171 6.82 12.98 -19.81
C VAL A 171 6.82 14.36 -20.46
N LYS A 172 7.42 14.50 -21.65
CA LYS A 172 7.42 15.77 -22.40
C LYS A 172 5.99 16.23 -22.68
N LYS A 173 5.14 15.34 -23.21
CA LYS A 173 3.75 15.66 -23.57
C LYS A 173 2.88 16.02 -22.36
N LYS A 174 3.04 15.31 -21.23
CA LYS A 174 2.18 15.46 -20.05
C LYS A 174 2.65 16.56 -19.10
N SER A 175 3.96 16.86 -19.07
CA SER A 175 4.51 17.93 -18.24
C SER A 175 4.57 19.29 -18.94
N TYR A 176 4.51 19.35 -20.27
CA TYR A 176 4.57 20.62 -20.99
C TYR A 176 3.28 21.45 -20.86
N ASP A 177 3.43 22.73 -20.52
CA ASP A 177 2.34 23.69 -20.53
C ASP A 177 2.28 24.38 -21.90
N LYS A 178 1.25 24.07 -22.69
CA LYS A 178 1.09 24.67 -24.03
C LYS A 178 0.84 26.18 -23.99
N LYS A 179 0.21 26.69 -22.93
CA LYS A 179 -0.14 28.12 -22.80
C LYS A 179 1.12 28.94 -22.56
N PHE A 180 1.98 28.48 -21.66
CA PHE A 180 3.21 29.18 -21.29
C PHE A 180 4.44 28.72 -22.09
N ARG A 181 4.29 27.66 -22.90
CA ARG A 181 5.35 27.06 -23.72
C ARG A 181 6.58 26.61 -22.92
N VAL A 182 6.38 26.23 -21.66
CA VAL A 182 7.42 25.79 -20.72
C VAL A 182 7.07 24.46 -20.08
N MET A 183 8.07 23.79 -19.52
CA MET A 183 7.85 22.60 -18.71
C MET A 183 7.20 22.98 -17.37
N ASN A 184 6.09 22.34 -17.04
CA ASN A 184 5.45 22.50 -15.74
C ASN A 184 6.10 21.53 -14.74
N HIS A 185 6.97 22.07 -13.90
CA HIS A 185 7.71 21.29 -12.90
C HIS A 185 6.79 20.50 -11.95
N THR A 186 5.61 21.02 -11.63
CA THR A 186 4.68 20.34 -10.74
C THR A 186 4.06 19.10 -11.41
N LYS A 187 3.68 19.20 -12.69
CA LYS A 187 3.24 18.02 -13.47
C LYS A 187 4.37 17.01 -13.63
N LEU A 188 5.60 17.47 -13.86
CA LEU A 188 6.78 16.62 -13.91
C LEU A 188 6.97 15.86 -12.58
N SER A 189 6.94 16.57 -11.44
CA SER A 189 7.05 15.95 -10.11
C SER A 189 5.97 14.91 -9.86
N LYS A 190 4.72 15.17 -10.29
CA LYS A 190 3.65 14.19 -10.22
C LYS A 190 3.97 12.92 -11.02
N ILE A 191 4.42 13.06 -12.27
CA ILE A 191 4.75 11.90 -13.13
C ILE A 191 5.92 11.10 -12.55
N ILE A 192 6.98 11.77 -12.10
CA ILE A 192 8.13 11.12 -11.46
C ILE A 192 7.68 10.34 -10.20
N THR A 193 6.80 10.93 -9.40
CA THR A 193 6.27 10.24 -8.21
C THR A 193 5.42 9.02 -8.58
N MET A 194 4.59 9.11 -9.62
CA MET A 194 3.83 7.96 -10.15
C MET A 194 4.73 6.84 -10.65
N LEU A 195 5.85 7.17 -11.31
CA LEU A 195 6.85 6.20 -11.73
C LEU A 195 7.43 5.46 -10.52
N TYR A 196 7.82 6.16 -9.46
CA TYR A 196 8.31 5.50 -8.25
C TYR A 196 7.26 4.61 -7.60
N PHE A 197 6.00 5.03 -7.54
CA PHE A 197 4.90 4.20 -7.05
C PHE A 197 4.66 2.95 -7.91
N ASN A 198 4.84 3.04 -9.23
CA ASN A 198 4.83 1.88 -10.12
C ASN A 198 5.99 0.91 -9.82
N ILE A 199 7.20 1.45 -9.57
CA ILE A 199 8.38 0.64 -9.25
C ILE A 199 8.21 -0.04 -7.89
N PHE A 200 7.67 0.67 -6.87
CA PHE A 200 7.26 0.04 -5.62
C PHE A 200 6.27 -1.07 -5.88
N SER A 201 5.18 -0.79 -6.58
CA SER A 201 4.14 -1.79 -6.88
C SER A 201 4.59 -2.87 -7.88
N SER A 202 5.87 -2.97 -8.24
CA SER A 202 6.41 -4.01 -9.12
C SER A 202 6.63 -5.32 -8.38
N ASP A 203 6.62 -6.42 -9.13
CA ASP A 203 6.88 -7.76 -8.61
C ASP A 203 8.35 -7.97 -8.16
N GLN A 204 9.24 -6.99 -8.36
CA GLN A 204 10.60 -7.03 -7.82
C GLN A 204 10.67 -6.54 -6.37
N ILE A 205 9.88 -5.53 -6.03
CA ILE A 205 9.88 -4.91 -4.69
C ILE A 205 8.70 -5.44 -3.88
N PHE A 206 7.46 -5.30 -4.36
CA PHE A 206 6.24 -5.77 -3.71
C PHE A 206 5.87 -7.21 -4.09
N LYS A 207 6.83 -8.13 -4.17
CA LYS A 207 6.52 -9.55 -4.41
C LYS A 207 5.69 -10.17 -3.28
N PRO A 208 4.76 -11.10 -3.57
CA PRO A 208 4.15 -11.92 -2.53
C PRO A 208 5.20 -12.62 -1.67
N VAL A 209 5.01 -12.62 -0.35
CA VAL A 209 5.86 -13.37 0.58
C VAL A 209 5.14 -14.67 0.94
N GLU A 210 5.49 -15.77 0.27
CA GLU A 210 4.84 -17.07 0.40
C GLU A 210 5.58 -17.97 1.41
N THR A 211 5.53 -17.58 2.68
CA THR A 211 6.08 -18.38 3.77
C THR A 211 5.38 -18.01 5.06
N ASP A 212 5.35 -18.93 6.04
CA ASP A 212 4.88 -18.64 7.41
C ASP A 212 6.03 -18.41 8.40
N LYS A 213 7.28 -18.53 7.93
CA LYS A 213 8.47 -18.27 8.74
C LYS A 213 8.55 -16.79 9.11
N GLN A 214 8.40 -16.48 10.39
CA GLN A 214 8.35 -15.11 10.90
C GLN A 214 9.65 -14.35 10.65
N ASP A 215 10.81 -14.99 10.71
CA ASP A 215 12.09 -14.32 10.45
C ASP A 215 12.22 -13.86 9.00
N ILE A 216 11.74 -14.66 8.04
CA ILE A 216 11.70 -14.26 6.63
C ILE A 216 10.71 -13.12 6.43
N LYS A 217 9.51 -13.19 7.05
CA LYS A 217 8.53 -12.09 6.99
C LYS A 217 9.10 -10.81 7.59
N ARG A 218 9.78 -10.89 8.74
CA ARG A 218 10.43 -9.74 9.40
C ARG A 218 11.41 -9.05 8.45
N MET A 219 12.27 -9.83 7.80
CA MET A 219 13.24 -9.31 6.83
C MET A 219 12.54 -8.68 5.62
N GLU A 220 11.62 -9.39 4.97
CA GLU A 220 10.96 -8.92 3.75
C GLU A 220 9.99 -7.75 4.01
N TYR A 221 9.42 -7.63 5.21
CA TYR A 221 8.45 -6.59 5.56
C TYR A 221 9.07 -5.32 6.14
N ALA A 222 10.30 -5.38 6.65
CA ALA A 222 10.91 -4.26 7.34
C ALA A 222 10.90 -2.94 6.54
N PRO A 223 11.25 -2.90 5.23
CA PRO A 223 11.15 -1.65 4.46
C PRO A 223 9.72 -1.12 4.29
N PHE A 224 8.71 -1.99 4.14
CA PHE A 224 7.32 -1.57 4.03
C PHE A 224 6.79 -0.98 5.34
N GLN A 225 7.21 -1.56 6.48
CA GLN A 225 6.91 -1.03 7.81
C GLN A 225 7.55 0.36 8.01
N ALA A 226 8.77 0.58 7.51
CA ALA A 226 9.43 1.88 7.54
C ALA A 226 8.69 2.93 6.68
N ILE A 227 8.25 2.57 5.47
CA ILE A 227 7.44 3.46 4.61
C ILE A 227 6.10 3.80 5.28
N ALA A 228 5.41 2.80 5.82
CA ALA A 228 4.13 3.01 6.50
C ALA A 228 4.31 3.96 7.71
N ASN A 229 5.36 3.75 8.50
CA ASN A 229 5.68 4.63 9.63
C ASN A 229 6.02 6.04 9.16
N TYR A 230 6.83 6.20 8.11
CA TYR A 230 7.10 7.50 7.53
C TYR A 230 5.80 8.23 7.15
N ILE A 231 4.90 7.59 6.41
CA ILE A 231 3.63 8.20 5.96
C ILE A 231 2.76 8.57 7.17
N LYS A 232 2.75 7.74 8.21
CA LYS A 232 2.07 8.03 9.48
C LYS A 232 2.64 9.30 10.15
N GLU A 233 3.96 9.41 10.26
CA GLU A 233 4.64 10.58 10.85
C GLU A 233 4.44 11.86 10.01
N GLN A 234 4.13 11.75 8.72
CA GLN A 234 3.70 12.89 7.88
C GLN A 234 2.25 13.32 8.15
N GLY A 235 1.53 12.68 9.09
CA GLY A 235 0.19 13.08 9.53
C GLY A 235 -0.98 12.45 8.76
N TYR A 236 -0.72 11.48 7.88
CA TYR A 236 -1.76 10.77 7.15
C TYR A 236 -2.39 9.67 8.01
N ALA A 237 -3.68 9.38 7.78
CA ALA A 237 -4.40 8.34 8.50
C ALA A 237 -4.12 6.92 7.99
N GLY A 238 -3.50 6.79 6.82
CA GLY A 238 -3.30 5.52 6.17
C GLY A 238 -2.77 5.65 4.74
N MET A 239 -2.71 4.52 4.05
CA MET A 239 -2.32 4.47 2.63
C MET A 239 -3.10 3.42 1.85
N ILE A 240 -3.28 3.71 0.55
CA ILE A 240 -3.90 2.82 -0.43
C ILE A 240 -2.80 2.19 -1.29
N TYR A 241 -2.81 0.88 -1.43
CA TYR A 241 -1.80 0.14 -2.20
C TYR A 241 -2.41 -1.04 -2.97
N LYS A 242 -1.75 -1.46 -4.05
CA LYS A 242 -2.18 -2.62 -4.85
C LYS A 242 -2.02 -3.90 -4.06
N SER A 243 -2.99 -4.81 -4.18
CA SER A 243 -2.84 -6.17 -3.66
C SER A 243 -1.79 -6.92 -4.47
N THR A 244 -0.93 -7.66 -3.78
CA THR A 244 0.09 -8.50 -4.43
C THR A 244 -0.44 -9.90 -4.74
N VAL A 245 -1.59 -10.26 -4.16
CA VAL A 245 -2.25 -11.57 -4.35
C VAL A 245 -3.51 -11.46 -5.20
N HIS A 246 -3.99 -10.25 -5.47
CA HIS A 246 -5.10 -9.99 -6.37
C HIS A 246 -4.76 -8.88 -7.38
N LYS A 247 -4.60 -9.24 -8.66
CA LYS A 247 -4.18 -8.33 -9.75
C LYS A 247 -4.99 -7.03 -9.84
N ASN A 248 -6.31 -7.10 -9.61
CA ASN A 248 -7.20 -5.94 -9.64
C ASN A 248 -7.58 -5.44 -8.23
N GLY A 249 -7.01 -6.07 -7.20
CA GLY A 249 -7.31 -5.78 -5.81
C GLY A 249 -6.59 -4.54 -5.32
N THR A 250 -7.29 -3.76 -4.49
CA THR A 250 -6.73 -2.60 -3.83
C THR A 250 -6.97 -2.73 -2.33
N ASN A 251 -5.93 -2.48 -1.55
CA ASN A 251 -5.99 -2.47 -0.11
C ASN A 251 -5.93 -1.04 0.41
N LEU A 252 -6.57 -0.83 1.54
CA LEU A 252 -6.42 0.33 2.40
C LEU A 252 -5.87 -0.17 3.74
N VAL A 253 -4.77 0.42 4.21
CA VAL A 253 -4.33 0.26 5.59
C VAL A 253 -4.55 1.57 6.33
N LEU A 254 -5.24 1.52 7.47
CA LEU A 254 -5.41 2.64 8.39
C LEU A 254 -4.50 2.45 9.60
N PHE A 255 -3.76 3.49 9.95
CA PHE A 255 -2.77 3.47 11.03
C PHE A 255 -3.40 3.56 12.42
N ASP A 256 -4.69 3.87 12.48
CA ASP A 256 -5.52 3.85 13.67
C ASP A 256 -6.81 3.09 13.35
N THR A 257 -7.16 2.15 14.23
CA THR A 257 -8.37 1.33 14.10
C THR A 257 -9.65 2.13 14.34
N GLU A 258 -9.57 3.29 15.01
CA GLU A 258 -10.74 4.13 15.32
C GLU A 258 -11.22 4.97 14.13
N TYR A 259 -10.43 5.06 13.04
CA TYR A 259 -10.82 5.81 11.84
C TYR A 259 -11.91 5.13 11.01
N ALA A 260 -12.15 3.83 11.20
CA ALA A 260 -13.23 3.11 10.56
C ALA A 260 -13.84 2.07 11.52
N SER A 261 -15.15 1.92 11.47
CA SER A 261 -15.88 0.95 12.29
C SER A 261 -16.59 -0.07 11.43
N VAL A 262 -16.89 -1.22 12.01
CA VAL A 262 -17.83 -2.18 11.41
C VAL A 262 -19.19 -1.54 11.16
N VAL A 263 -19.87 -1.98 10.10
CA VAL A 263 -21.27 -1.64 9.88
C VAL A 263 -22.13 -2.76 10.46
N PRO A 264 -23.02 -2.47 11.44
CA PRO A 264 -23.90 -3.47 12.01
C PRO A 264 -24.73 -4.20 10.94
N ASN A 265 -24.99 -5.48 11.18
CA ASN A 265 -25.80 -6.37 10.35
C ASN A 265 -25.22 -6.63 8.93
N THR A 266 -23.94 -6.33 8.70
CA THR A 266 -23.27 -6.61 7.42
C THR A 266 -22.28 -7.77 7.47
N MET A 267 -22.05 -8.33 8.66
CA MET A 267 -21.22 -9.51 8.83
C MET A 267 -21.95 -10.71 8.21
N LYS A 268 -21.27 -11.46 7.36
CA LYS A 268 -21.85 -12.64 6.68
C LYS A 268 -20.80 -13.71 6.40
N HIS A 269 -21.27 -14.94 6.35
CA HIS A 269 -20.49 -16.06 5.82
C HIS A 269 -20.52 -16.04 4.29
N VAL A 270 -19.39 -16.36 3.68
CA VAL A 270 -19.26 -16.52 2.23
C VAL A 270 -18.54 -17.82 1.94
N THR A 271 -19.03 -18.55 0.94
CA THR A 271 -18.29 -19.66 0.35
C THR A 271 -17.17 -19.06 -0.49
N VAL A 272 -15.93 -19.50 -0.24
CA VAL A 272 -14.75 -18.86 -0.86
C VAL A 272 -14.72 -19.07 -2.38
N SER A 273 -15.13 -20.25 -2.85
CA SER A 273 -15.25 -20.58 -4.28
C SER A 273 -16.22 -19.68 -5.07
N ASP A 274 -17.13 -18.96 -4.40
CA ASP A 274 -18.03 -18.03 -5.09
C ASP A 274 -17.32 -16.73 -5.51
N TYR A 275 -16.08 -16.51 -5.02
CA TYR A 275 -15.33 -15.26 -5.18
C TYR A 275 -13.90 -15.44 -5.72
N LEU A 276 -13.32 -16.65 -5.66
CA LEU A 276 -11.96 -16.97 -6.09
C LEU A 276 -11.95 -17.81 -7.36
#